data_AF-A0A815MCE3-F1
#
_entry.id   AF-A0A815MCE3-F1
#
_cell.length_a   1.000
_cell.length_b   1.000
_cell.length_c   1.000
_cell.angle_alpha   90.00
_cell.angle_beta   90.00
_cell.angle_gamma   90.00
#
_symmetry.space_group_name_H-M   'P 1'
#
loop_
_entity.id
_entity.type
_entity.pdbx_description
1 polymer ?
#
loop_
_entity_poly.entity_id
_entity_poly.type
_entity_poly.pdbx_seq_one_letter_code
_entity_poly.pdbx_strand_id
1 'polypeptide(L)'
;MSIILFLILSIVQYSIGISIAAINDAITLEQYQQVKLGWTRDQATQFVSGPGTLVISVPESPSDRNNIIVQYKGLIPSNVLQRQSTVVFSFSNGILWKKKQNLLDLTSNYIITKENYNQIETGRTYQQVTSTIGSKGNVIEESNIWPNITLMTVAYQGEDQEGLGYIQLGFMDGKLGSKPTYGWVSINPNTPRSTLTPTTNDFLPTDRITVEQYQQVQFGWTRNQLTQYVGSPGKVIPSPNSNTILVQYQGPSPDITAIAGFAFLNEILFTKSQLHFDFTANYKITKEQYNVIQIGWTYQQVKAALENQKGNVVTESSTNGYTSMVVQYTGIKDQQQMEDAIVTLGFSSEKLITKSQYGW
;
A
#
# COMPACT_ATOMS: atom_id res chain seq x y z
N MET A 1 -5.68 -7.46 17.35
CA MET A 1 -6.51 -6.23 17.42
C MET A 1 -5.97 -5.09 16.53
N SER A 2 -5.20 -5.38 15.46
CA SER A 2 -4.74 -4.34 14.51
C SER A 2 -4.83 -4.78 13.04
N ILE A 3 -5.71 -5.74 12.73
CA ILE A 3 -5.83 -6.44 11.41
C ILE A 3 -6.06 -5.45 10.26
N ILE A 4 -6.62 -4.29 10.57
CA ILE A 4 -7.21 -3.42 9.57
C ILE A 4 -6.26 -2.27 9.18
N LEU A 5 -5.21 -2.02 9.98
CA LEU A 5 -4.17 -1.08 9.59
C LEU A 5 -3.42 -1.57 8.33
N PHE A 6 -3.30 -2.89 8.15
CA PHE A 6 -2.55 -3.50 7.05
C PHE A 6 -3.26 -3.48 5.69
N LEU A 7 -4.58 -3.63 5.63
CA LEU A 7 -5.35 -3.57 4.37
C LEU A 7 -5.40 -2.17 3.76
N ILE A 8 -5.38 -1.13 4.61
CA ILE A 8 -5.22 0.26 4.19
C ILE A 8 -3.76 0.58 3.91
N LEU A 9 -2.81 -0.03 4.65
CA LEU A 9 -1.40 0.03 4.31
C LEU A 9 -1.13 -0.51 2.91
N SER A 10 -1.81 -1.54 2.40
CA SER A 10 -1.61 -2.00 1.01
C SER A 10 -1.84 -0.91 -0.05
N ILE A 11 -2.71 0.07 0.22
CA ILE A 11 -2.96 1.23 -0.67
C ILE A 11 -1.82 2.27 -0.52
N VAL A 12 -1.18 2.34 0.64
CA VAL A 12 -0.06 3.26 0.97
C VAL A 12 1.32 2.59 0.81
N GLN A 13 1.36 1.29 0.52
CA GLN A 13 2.56 0.43 0.58
C GLN A 13 3.57 0.68 -0.57
N TYR A 14 3.34 1.68 -1.40
CA TYR A 14 4.35 2.20 -2.33
C TYR A 14 5.56 2.82 -1.61
N SER A 15 5.49 3.04 -0.30
CA SER A 15 6.49 3.87 0.40
C SER A 15 7.18 3.21 1.61
N ILE A 16 7.54 1.92 1.57
CA ILE A 16 8.68 1.51 2.42
C ILE A 16 9.92 1.94 1.67
N GLY A 17 10.50 3.05 2.14
CA GLY A 17 11.58 3.78 1.47
C GLY A 17 12.76 2.89 1.18
N ILE A 18 13.04 2.75 -0.10
CA ILE A 18 14.24 2.15 -0.62
C ILE A 18 15.40 3.11 -0.33
N SER A 19 16.37 2.66 0.47
CA SER A 19 17.63 3.40 0.60
C SER A 19 18.48 3.11 -0.63
N ILE A 20 18.91 4.17 -1.32
CA ILE A 20 19.83 4.15 -2.47
C ILE A 20 21.31 4.11 -2.05
N ALA A 21 21.63 3.64 -0.84
CA ALA A 21 22.99 3.15 -0.61
C ALA A 21 23.29 2.09 -1.67
N ALA A 22 24.53 2.04 -2.20
CA ALA A 22 24.89 1.09 -3.26
C ALA A 22 24.51 -0.34 -2.84
N ILE A 23 23.42 -0.85 -3.42
CA ILE A 23 22.94 -2.20 -3.12
C ILE A 23 23.83 -3.15 -3.90
N ASN A 24 24.85 -3.65 -3.22
CA ASN A 24 25.87 -4.50 -3.83
C ASN A 24 25.36 -5.94 -4.00
N ASP A 25 24.43 -6.37 -3.15
CA ASP A 25 23.92 -7.73 -3.16
C ASP A 25 22.64 -7.84 -3.98
N ALA A 26 22.60 -8.86 -4.83
CA ALA A 26 21.53 -9.06 -5.78
C ALA A 26 20.82 -10.40 -5.59
N ILE A 27 19.54 -10.45 -5.94
CA ILE A 27 18.68 -11.61 -5.74
C ILE A 27 17.88 -11.92 -7.01
N THR A 28 17.77 -13.20 -7.36
CA THR A 28 16.92 -13.67 -8.46
C THR A 28 15.49 -13.96 -7.96
N LEU A 29 14.55 -14.08 -8.90
CA LEU A 29 13.18 -14.51 -8.58
C LEU A 29 13.15 -15.88 -7.89
N GLU A 30 13.93 -16.84 -8.37
CA GLU A 30 13.99 -18.19 -7.79
C GLU A 30 14.47 -18.14 -6.34
N GLN A 31 15.53 -17.38 -6.05
CA GLN A 31 16.03 -17.20 -4.69
C GLN A 31 14.97 -16.57 -3.79
N TYR A 32 14.28 -15.52 -4.26
CA TYR A 32 13.18 -14.88 -3.51
C TYR A 32 12.04 -15.86 -3.18
N GLN A 33 11.69 -16.74 -4.11
CA GLN A 33 10.63 -17.74 -3.93
C GLN A 33 11.02 -18.84 -2.93
N GLN A 34 12.31 -19.20 -2.85
CA GLN A 34 12.80 -20.21 -1.92
C GLN A 34 12.85 -19.72 -0.46
N VAL A 35 13.03 -18.41 -0.24
CA VAL A 35 13.04 -17.82 1.10
C VAL A 35 11.66 -17.93 1.76
N LYS A 36 11.61 -18.48 2.97
CA LYS A 36 10.37 -18.72 3.72
C LYS A 36 10.27 -17.84 4.96
N LEU A 37 9.05 -17.41 5.27
CA LEU A 37 8.76 -16.78 6.56
C LEU A 37 9.11 -17.74 7.70
N GLY A 38 9.54 -17.18 8.83
CA GLY A 38 10.03 -17.95 9.99
C GLY A 38 11.52 -18.29 9.94
N TRP A 39 12.20 -18.07 8.81
CA TRP A 39 13.65 -18.24 8.73
C TRP A 39 14.40 -17.18 9.54
N THR A 40 15.52 -17.57 10.12
CA THR A 40 16.49 -16.63 10.68
C THR A 40 17.14 -15.79 9.57
N ARG A 41 17.78 -14.68 9.95
CA ARG A 41 18.58 -13.88 9.01
C ARG A 41 19.64 -14.74 8.31
N ASP A 42 20.38 -15.55 9.05
CA ASP A 42 21.44 -16.39 8.48
C ASP A 42 20.91 -17.43 7.50
N GLN A 43 19.75 -18.03 7.81
CA GLN A 43 19.07 -18.91 6.86
C GLN A 43 18.67 -18.16 5.61
N ALA A 44 18.08 -16.97 5.72
CA ALA A 44 17.68 -16.18 4.54
C ALA A 44 18.89 -15.72 3.70
N THR A 45 19.98 -15.28 4.33
CA THR A 45 21.17 -14.77 3.64
C THR A 45 21.99 -15.87 2.97
N GLN A 46 21.92 -17.13 3.43
CA GLN A 46 22.56 -18.26 2.75
C GLN A 46 21.96 -18.56 1.36
N PHE A 47 20.69 -18.22 1.13
CA PHE A 47 19.99 -18.49 -0.13
C PHE A 47 20.04 -17.32 -1.13
N VAL A 48 20.58 -16.18 -0.71
CA VAL A 48 20.68 -14.97 -1.54
C VAL A 48 22.15 -14.55 -1.63
N SER A 49 22.48 -13.69 -2.60
CA SER A 49 23.88 -13.39 -2.94
C SER A 49 24.53 -12.39 -1.97
N GLY A 50 24.42 -12.60 -0.65
CA GLY A 50 25.05 -11.76 0.37
C GLY A 50 24.13 -11.31 1.52
N PRO A 51 24.63 -10.49 2.45
CA PRO A 51 23.89 -10.03 3.63
C PRO A 51 22.79 -9.00 3.34
N GLY A 52 22.75 -8.46 2.12
CA GLY A 52 21.88 -7.38 1.68
C GLY A 52 22.28 -6.03 2.24
N THR A 53 21.66 -4.97 1.71
CA THR A 53 21.83 -3.62 2.24
C THR A 53 20.86 -3.40 3.40
N LEU A 54 21.40 -3.10 4.57
CA LEU A 54 20.60 -2.74 5.73
C LEU A 54 19.93 -1.37 5.47
N VAL A 55 18.61 -1.34 5.41
CA VAL A 55 17.88 -0.11 5.07
C VAL A 55 17.49 0.67 6.32
N ILE A 56 17.11 0.01 7.43
CA ILE A 56 16.80 0.60 8.73
C ILE A 56 16.56 -0.51 9.77
N SER A 57 16.90 -0.25 11.03
CA SER A 57 16.42 -0.97 12.22
C SER A 57 15.53 -0.02 13.02
N VAL A 58 14.20 -0.09 12.87
CA VAL A 58 13.28 0.69 13.72
C VAL A 58 12.18 -0.22 14.28
N PRO A 59 12.00 -0.26 15.61
CA PRO A 59 10.85 -0.90 16.24
C PRO A 59 9.52 -0.31 15.75
N GLU A 60 8.60 -1.13 15.27
CA GLU A 60 7.20 -0.71 15.01
C GLU A 60 6.41 -0.53 16.34
N SER A 61 6.94 -1.05 17.45
CA SER A 61 6.43 -0.96 18.83
C SER A 61 7.59 -1.00 19.87
N PRO A 62 7.44 -0.52 21.12
CA PRO A 62 8.42 -0.72 22.19
C PRO A 62 8.82 -2.19 22.46
N SER A 63 8.00 -3.16 22.01
CA SER A 63 8.29 -4.60 21.98
C SER A 63 9.18 -5.05 20.81
N ASP A 64 9.38 -4.20 19.81
CA ASP A 64 9.93 -4.55 18.49
C ASP A 64 11.39 -4.10 18.33
N ARG A 65 12.12 -3.94 19.43
CA ARG A 65 13.47 -3.33 19.45
C ARG A 65 14.53 -4.04 18.59
N ASN A 66 14.17 -5.12 17.90
CA ASN A 66 15.03 -5.93 17.04
C ASN A 66 14.47 -6.11 15.62
N ASN A 67 13.72 -5.13 15.10
CA ASN A 67 13.29 -5.16 13.71
C ASN A 67 14.45 -4.77 12.78
N ILE A 68 14.78 -5.62 11.82
CA ILE A 68 15.84 -5.40 10.82
C ILE A 68 15.21 -5.46 9.44
N ILE A 69 15.39 -4.43 8.62
CA ILE A 69 14.96 -4.43 7.22
C ILE A 69 16.19 -4.51 6.32
N VAL A 70 16.21 -5.53 5.47
CA VAL A 70 17.27 -5.78 4.51
C VAL A 70 16.71 -5.65 3.10
N GLN A 71 17.44 -4.98 2.22
CA GLN A 71 17.09 -4.79 0.83
C GLN A 71 18.13 -5.36 -0.11
N TYR A 72 17.66 -5.93 -1.22
CA TYR A 72 18.46 -6.47 -2.31
C TYR A 72 18.05 -5.83 -3.63
N LYS A 73 19.00 -5.79 -4.57
CA LYS A 73 18.74 -5.45 -5.96
C LYS A 73 18.17 -6.67 -6.66
N GLY A 74 17.02 -6.55 -7.31
CA GLY A 74 16.49 -7.63 -8.11
C GLY A 74 17.28 -7.81 -9.40
N LEU A 75 17.67 -9.04 -9.69
CA LEU A 75 18.26 -9.43 -10.97
C LEU A 75 17.14 -9.75 -11.96
N ILE A 76 16.88 -8.81 -12.86
CA ILE A 76 15.98 -9.00 -14.00
C ILE A 76 16.79 -9.30 -15.27
N PRO A 77 16.25 -10.11 -16.21
CA PRO A 77 16.89 -10.34 -17.50
C PRO A 77 17.19 -9.02 -18.23
N SER A 78 18.36 -8.93 -18.87
CA SER A 78 18.97 -7.70 -19.40
C SER A 78 18.22 -7.03 -20.56
N ASN A 79 17.17 -7.65 -21.09
CA ASN A 79 16.37 -7.16 -22.21
C ASN A 79 15.15 -6.32 -21.79
N VAL A 80 14.87 -6.20 -20.50
CA VAL A 80 13.82 -5.31 -19.98
C VAL A 80 14.45 -3.98 -19.60
N LEU A 81 13.87 -2.86 -20.06
CA LEU A 81 14.24 -1.48 -19.65
C LEU A 81 14.65 -1.47 -18.18
N GLN A 82 15.77 -0.81 -17.85
CA GLN A 82 16.44 -0.76 -16.53
C GLN A 82 15.53 -0.25 -15.40
N ARG A 83 14.43 -0.95 -15.13
CA ARG A 83 13.56 -0.69 -13.99
C ARG A 83 14.28 -1.24 -12.78
N GLN A 84 14.40 -0.40 -11.76
CA GLN A 84 15.02 -0.79 -10.51
C GLN A 84 14.11 -1.83 -9.84
N SER A 85 14.45 -3.11 -9.99
CA SER A 85 13.82 -4.18 -9.22
C SER A 85 14.43 -4.22 -7.83
N THR A 86 13.59 -4.41 -6.82
CA THR A 86 14.00 -4.48 -5.43
C THR A 86 13.30 -5.61 -4.69
N VAL A 87 13.99 -6.16 -3.70
CA VAL A 87 13.44 -7.12 -2.76
C VAL A 87 13.71 -6.61 -1.36
N VAL A 88 12.72 -6.74 -0.48
CA VAL A 88 12.78 -6.31 0.91
C VAL A 88 12.44 -7.50 1.79
N PHE A 89 13.28 -7.77 2.78
CA PHE A 89 13.06 -8.72 3.86
C PHE A 89 13.02 -7.97 5.19
N SER A 90 11.96 -8.19 5.96
CA SER A 90 11.81 -7.63 7.31
C SER A 90 11.89 -8.75 8.34
N PHE A 91 12.83 -8.60 9.27
CA PHE A 91 13.07 -9.49 10.37
C PHE A 91 12.60 -8.83 11.67
N SER A 92 12.12 -9.63 12.62
CA SER A 92 11.76 -9.22 13.97
C SER A 92 12.32 -10.27 14.91
N ASN A 93 13.11 -9.84 15.89
CA ASN A 93 13.85 -10.76 16.77
C ASN A 93 14.68 -11.79 15.99
N GLY A 94 15.27 -11.35 14.87
CA GLY A 94 16.08 -12.19 13.98
C GLY A 94 15.31 -13.13 13.06
N ILE A 95 13.97 -13.16 13.14
CA ILE A 95 13.09 -14.05 12.36
C ILE A 95 12.40 -13.26 11.25
N LEU A 96 12.45 -13.78 10.02
CA LEU A 96 11.81 -13.22 8.83
C LEU A 96 10.30 -13.30 9.00
N TRP A 97 9.66 -12.14 9.15
CA TRP A 97 8.20 -12.05 9.25
C TRP A 97 7.57 -11.42 8.03
N LYS A 98 8.34 -10.77 7.14
CA LYS A 98 7.82 -10.23 5.88
C LYS A 98 8.85 -10.31 4.77
N LYS A 99 8.38 -10.64 3.57
CA LYS A 99 9.12 -10.48 2.32
C LYS A 99 8.26 -9.80 1.25
N LYS A 100 8.89 -8.95 0.44
CA LYS A 100 8.24 -8.20 -0.63
C LYS A 100 9.18 -8.11 -1.82
N GLN A 101 8.64 -8.20 -3.02
CA GLN A 101 9.36 -7.91 -4.25
C GLN A 101 8.63 -6.83 -5.05
N ASN A 102 9.44 -6.00 -5.72
CA ASN A 102 8.96 -5.04 -6.70
C ASN A 102 9.66 -5.30 -8.02
N LEU A 103 8.87 -5.56 -9.06
CA LEU A 103 9.33 -5.74 -10.43
C LEU A 103 10.41 -6.83 -10.60
N LEU A 104 10.48 -7.83 -9.70
CA LEU A 104 11.43 -8.95 -9.79
C LEU A 104 10.94 -10.03 -10.75
N ASP A 105 9.63 -10.27 -10.75
CA ASP A 105 8.95 -11.10 -11.74
C ASP A 105 8.18 -10.20 -12.69
N LEU A 106 8.71 -10.07 -13.91
CA LEU A 106 8.15 -9.28 -15.00
C LEU A 106 7.48 -10.15 -16.06
N THR A 107 7.24 -11.44 -15.76
CA THR A 107 6.58 -12.31 -16.72
C THR A 107 5.15 -11.86 -16.96
N SER A 108 4.78 -11.66 -18.23
CA SER A 108 3.43 -11.29 -18.67
C SER A 108 2.42 -12.45 -18.61
N ASN A 109 2.74 -13.53 -17.88
CA ASN A 109 2.02 -14.80 -17.93
C ASN A 109 0.89 -14.90 -16.89
N TYR A 110 0.76 -13.90 -16.01
CA TYR A 110 -0.25 -13.89 -14.97
C TYR A 110 -1.50 -13.13 -15.40
N ILE A 111 -2.14 -13.60 -16.46
CA ILE A 111 -3.34 -12.96 -17.01
C ILE A 111 -4.58 -13.43 -16.24
N ILE A 112 -5.47 -12.49 -15.91
CA ILE A 112 -6.80 -12.76 -15.40
C ILE A 112 -7.84 -12.09 -16.31
N THR A 113 -8.85 -12.86 -16.71
CA THR A 113 -9.96 -12.40 -17.53
C THR A 113 -11.03 -11.73 -16.66
N LYS A 114 -11.88 -10.91 -17.27
CA LYS A 114 -13.03 -10.29 -16.58
C LYS A 114 -14.00 -11.35 -16.06
N GLU A 115 -14.19 -12.40 -16.85
CA GLU A 115 -15.00 -13.55 -16.46
C GLU A 115 -14.44 -14.22 -15.20
N ASN A 116 -13.16 -14.59 -15.20
CA ASN A 116 -12.52 -15.25 -14.06
C ASN A 116 -12.53 -14.36 -12.81
N TYR A 117 -12.27 -13.06 -12.98
CA TYR A 117 -12.30 -12.10 -11.88
C TYR A 117 -13.70 -11.92 -11.27
N ASN A 118 -14.75 -11.96 -12.08
CA ASN A 118 -16.12 -11.87 -11.59
C ASN A 118 -16.56 -13.15 -10.87
N GLN A 119 -16.01 -14.31 -11.25
CA GLN A 119 -16.29 -15.60 -10.63
C GLN A 119 -15.57 -15.81 -9.27
N ILE A 120 -14.52 -15.04 -8.97
CA ILE A 120 -13.84 -15.13 -7.66
C ILE A 120 -14.54 -14.28 -6.60
N GLU A 121 -14.78 -14.90 -5.45
CA GLU A 121 -15.48 -14.33 -4.31
C GLU A 121 -14.57 -14.29 -3.09
N THR A 122 -14.80 -13.32 -2.20
CA THR A 122 -14.11 -13.26 -0.91
C THR A 122 -14.39 -14.52 -0.09
N GLY A 123 -13.45 -14.88 0.79
CA GLY A 123 -13.51 -16.11 1.59
C GLY A 123 -13.01 -17.37 0.90
N ARG A 124 -12.84 -17.38 -0.44
CA ARG A 124 -12.24 -18.50 -1.17
C ARG A 124 -10.75 -18.64 -0.86
N THR A 125 -10.27 -19.88 -0.81
CA THR A 125 -8.84 -20.17 -0.60
C THR A 125 -8.01 -19.75 -1.81
N TYR A 126 -6.71 -19.53 -1.59
CA TYR A 126 -5.77 -19.28 -2.70
C TYR A 126 -5.85 -20.35 -3.79
N GLN A 127 -5.86 -21.63 -3.42
CA GLN A 127 -5.97 -22.74 -4.39
C GLN A 127 -7.26 -22.69 -5.21
N GLN A 128 -8.40 -22.36 -4.59
CA GLN A 128 -9.67 -22.20 -5.29
C GLN A 128 -9.61 -21.03 -6.27
N VAL A 129 -9.07 -19.90 -5.85
CA VAL A 129 -8.91 -18.71 -6.69
C VAL A 129 -7.99 -18.99 -7.88
N THR A 130 -6.84 -19.62 -7.66
CA THR A 130 -5.91 -19.97 -8.75
C THR A 130 -6.49 -20.99 -9.72
N SER A 131 -7.37 -21.89 -9.23
CA SER A 131 -8.07 -22.85 -10.07
C SER A 131 -9.11 -22.17 -10.96
N THR A 132 -9.82 -21.16 -10.44
CA THR A 132 -10.74 -20.33 -11.23
C THR A 132 -10.00 -19.47 -12.27
N ILE A 133 -8.87 -18.87 -11.90
CA ILE A 133 -8.11 -17.99 -12.80
C ILE A 133 -7.32 -18.81 -13.85
N GLY A 134 -6.93 -20.04 -13.51
CA GLY A 134 -6.03 -20.85 -14.32
C GLY A 134 -4.55 -20.48 -14.18
N SER A 135 -4.22 -19.58 -13.24
CA SER A 135 -2.86 -19.10 -12.98
C SER A 135 -2.65 -18.85 -11.49
N LYS A 136 -1.41 -19.00 -11.03
CA LYS A 136 -1.02 -18.73 -9.64
C LYS A 136 -0.83 -17.24 -9.35
N GLY A 137 -0.68 -16.42 -10.39
CA GLY A 137 -0.31 -15.02 -10.24
C GLY A 137 1.10 -14.83 -9.70
N ASN A 138 1.50 -13.57 -9.60
CA ASN A 138 2.80 -13.16 -9.06
C ASN A 138 2.68 -12.84 -7.58
N VAL A 139 3.31 -13.61 -6.70
CA VAL A 139 3.32 -13.31 -5.25
C VAL A 139 4.28 -12.15 -4.99
N ILE A 140 3.73 -10.95 -4.77
CA ILE A 140 4.52 -9.72 -4.61
C ILE A 140 4.83 -9.40 -3.14
N GLU A 141 4.05 -9.94 -2.20
CA GLU A 141 4.27 -9.77 -0.76
C GLU A 141 3.74 -10.98 0.03
N GLU A 142 4.49 -11.39 1.05
CA GLU A 142 4.06 -12.36 2.07
C GLU A 142 4.50 -11.86 3.45
N SER A 143 3.63 -11.94 4.47
CA SER A 143 3.98 -11.57 5.83
C SER A 143 3.19 -12.32 6.91
N ASN A 144 3.83 -12.57 8.04
CA ASN A 144 3.23 -13.06 9.28
C ASN A 144 3.00 -11.86 10.19
N ILE A 145 1.76 -11.35 10.17
CA ILE A 145 1.38 -10.14 10.92
C ILE A 145 1.01 -10.44 12.39
N TRP A 146 0.64 -11.69 12.70
CA TRP A 146 0.45 -12.20 14.07
C TRP A 146 0.78 -13.68 14.15
N PRO A 147 0.89 -14.25 15.37
CA PRO A 147 0.86 -15.69 15.55
C PRO A 147 -0.34 -16.28 14.81
N ASN A 148 -0.06 -17.08 13.79
CA ASN A 148 -1.04 -17.78 12.94
C ASN A 148 -1.84 -16.92 11.95
N ILE A 149 -1.42 -15.68 11.65
CA ILE A 149 -2.06 -14.88 10.58
C ILE A 149 -1.02 -14.54 9.53
N THR A 150 -1.17 -15.16 8.36
CA THR A 150 -0.38 -14.87 7.16
C THR A 150 -1.16 -14.01 6.18
N LEU A 151 -0.55 -12.93 5.72
CA LEU A 151 -1.00 -12.10 4.62
C LEU A 151 -0.18 -12.43 3.38
N MET A 152 -0.83 -12.56 2.23
CA MET A 152 -0.20 -12.75 0.93
C MET A 152 -0.88 -11.86 -0.11
N THR A 153 -0.10 -11.11 -0.88
CA THR A 153 -0.60 -10.30 -1.99
C THR A 153 -0.12 -10.87 -3.31
N VAL A 154 -1.07 -11.08 -4.22
CA VAL A 154 -0.83 -11.70 -5.53
C VAL A 154 -1.26 -10.74 -6.63
N ALA A 155 -0.37 -10.46 -7.57
CA ALA A 155 -0.62 -9.57 -8.70
C ALA A 155 -0.91 -10.36 -9.98
N TYR A 156 -1.84 -9.81 -10.78
CA TYR A 156 -2.21 -10.27 -12.12
C TYR A 156 -2.29 -9.09 -13.07
N GLN A 157 -2.14 -9.36 -14.37
CA GLN A 157 -2.41 -8.45 -15.47
C GLN A 157 -3.82 -8.71 -16.02
N GLY A 158 -4.57 -7.65 -16.31
CA GLY A 158 -5.87 -7.79 -16.99
C GLY A 158 -5.71 -8.14 -18.48
N GLU A 159 -6.62 -8.95 -19.02
CA GLU A 159 -6.58 -9.44 -20.42
C GLU A 159 -6.57 -8.34 -21.49
N ASP A 160 -7.16 -7.17 -21.21
CA ASP A 160 -7.38 -6.09 -22.18
C ASP A 160 -6.27 -5.02 -22.21
N GLN A 161 -5.07 -5.29 -21.69
CA GLN A 161 -4.09 -4.24 -21.42
C GLN A 161 -2.76 -4.45 -22.14
N GLU A 162 -2.37 -3.47 -22.96
CA GLU A 162 -0.98 -3.14 -23.33
C GLU A 162 -0.18 -2.61 -22.11
N GLY A 163 -0.35 -3.21 -20.93
CA GLY A 163 0.62 -3.13 -19.83
C GLY A 163 0.36 -2.19 -18.64
N LEU A 164 -0.84 -1.61 -18.44
CA LEU A 164 -1.07 -0.67 -17.31
C LEU A 164 -2.13 -1.11 -16.28
N GLY A 165 -3.04 -2.01 -16.62
CA GLY A 165 -4.04 -2.53 -15.70
C GLY A 165 -3.50 -3.68 -14.86
N TYR A 166 -3.46 -3.50 -13.54
CA TYR A 166 -3.00 -4.53 -12.60
C TYR A 166 -4.08 -4.83 -11.55
N ILE A 167 -4.21 -6.11 -11.24
CA ILE A 167 -5.17 -6.63 -10.27
C ILE A 167 -4.38 -7.20 -9.12
N GLN A 168 -4.70 -6.79 -7.90
CA GLN A 168 -4.05 -7.31 -6.70
C GLN A 168 -5.09 -8.06 -5.88
N LEU A 169 -4.78 -9.30 -5.54
CA LEU A 169 -5.60 -10.14 -4.69
C LEU A 169 -4.90 -10.29 -3.35
N GLY A 170 -5.54 -9.84 -2.27
CA GLY A 170 -5.04 -9.98 -0.91
C GLY A 170 -5.66 -11.19 -0.22
N PHE A 171 -4.81 -12.10 0.26
CA PHE A 171 -5.19 -13.28 1.01
C PHE A 171 -4.77 -13.13 2.46
N MET A 172 -5.69 -13.39 3.38
CA MET A 172 -5.44 -13.40 4.82
C MET A 172 -5.85 -14.76 5.36
N ASP A 173 -4.93 -15.42 6.08
CA ASP A 173 -5.11 -16.78 6.59
C ASP A 173 -5.56 -17.75 5.48
N GLY A 174 -4.90 -17.65 4.32
CA GLY A 174 -5.15 -18.47 3.14
C GLY A 174 -6.43 -18.15 2.36
N LYS A 175 -7.26 -17.19 2.82
CA LYS A 175 -8.54 -16.83 2.17
C LYS A 175 -8.52 -15.44 1.55
N LEU A 176 -9.16 -15.28 0.40
CA LEU A 176 -9.27 -14.03 -0.33
C LEU A 176 -10.05 -13.00 0.50
N GLY A 177 -9.40 -11.93 0.89
CA GLY A 177 -10.00 -10.83 1.64
C GLY A 177 -10.21 -9.56 0.83
N SER A 178 -9.41 -9.35 -0.22
CA SER A 178 -9.53 -8.17 -1.08
C SER A 178 -9.24 -8.51 -2.54
N LYS A 179 -9.94 -7.83 -3.45
CA LYS A 179 -9.73 -7.93 -4.89
C LYS A 179 -9.72 -6.55 -5.58
N PRO A 180 -8.86 -5.59 -5.21
CA PRO A 180 -8.80 -4.32 -5.94
C PRO A 180 -8.34 -4.48 -7.40
N THR A 181 -8.92 -3.64 -8.26
CA THR A 181 -8.52 -3.48 -9.66
C THR A 181 -7.97 -2.07 -9.85
N TYR A 182 -6.81 -1.94 -10.48
CA TYR A 182 -6.20 -0.64 -10.78
C TYR A 182 -6.02 -0.49 -12.28
N GLY A 183 -6.61 0.56 -12.86
CA GLY A 183 -6.47 0.85 -14.30
C GLY A 183 -7.17 -0.15 -15.24
N TRP A 184 -7.92 -1.13 -14.73
CA TRP A 184 -8.67 -2.07 -15.57
C TRP A 184 -9.98 -1.45 -16.06
N VAL A 185 -9.88 -0.73 -17.18
CA VAL A 185 -11.04 -0.17 -17.89
C VAL A 185 -11.30 -1.01 -19.14
N SER A 186 -12.57 -1.37 -19.37
CA SER A 186 -13.02 -2.00 -20.61
C SER A 186 -12.82 -1.02 -21.78
N ILE A 187 -11.81 -1.23 -22.63
CA ILE A 187 -11.66 -0.46 -23.86
C ILE A 187 -12.58 -1.03 -24.94
N ASN A 188 -13.56 -0.23 -25.38
CA ASN A 188 -14.16 -0.44 -26.70
C ASN A 188 -13.15 0.05 -27.75
N PRO A 189 -12.65 -0.81 -28.65
CA PRO A 189 -11.57 -0.47 -29.59
C PRO A 189 -11.90 0.68 -30.55
N ASN A 190 -13.16 1.12 -30.62
CA ASN A 190 -13.60 2.20 -31.51
C ASN A 190 -13.69 3.59 -30.84
N THR A 191 -13.23 3.77 -29.60
CA THR A 191 -13.36 5.05 -28.87
C THR A 191 -12.05 5.84 -28.90
N PRO A 192 -12.01 7.07 -29.44
CA PRO A 192 -10.80 7.90 -29.45
C PRO A 192 -10.26 8.15 -28.04
N ARG A 193 -8.93 8.02 -27.88
CA ARG A 193 -8.20 8.14 -26.60
C ARG A 193 -8.42 9.49 -25.88
N SER A 194 -8.81 10.53 -26.63
CA SER A 194 -9.02 11.91 -26.14
C SER A 194 -10.36 12.14 -25.43
N THR A 195 -11.30 11.18 -25.47
CA THR A 195 -12.61 11.30 -24.82
C THR A 195 -12.80 10.29 -23.68
N LEU A 196 -11.71 9.66 -23.24
CA LEU A 196 -11.73 8.66 -22.18
C LEU A 196 -11.79 9.36 -20.81
N THR A 197 -13.00 9.57 -20.31
CA THR A 197 -13.20 9.69 -18.86
C THR A 197 -13.00 8.30 -18.24
N PRO A 198 -12.17 8.17 -17.18
CA PRO A 198 -12.07 6.92 -16.46
C PRO A 198 -13.45 6.58 -15.89
N THR A 199 -14.10 5.56 -16.42
CA THR A 199 -15.40 5.14 -15.89
C THR A 199 -15.16 4.38 -14.58
N THR A 200 -15.27 5.10 -13.48
CA THR A 200 -15.36 4.61 -12.09
C THR A 200 -16.68 3.87 -11.82
N ASN A 201 -17.14 3.04 -12.76
CA ASN A 201 -18.53 2.53 -12.91
C ASN A 201 -19.10 1.68 -11.75
N ASP A 202 -18.45 1.64 -10.59
CA ASP A 202 -18.99 1.01 -9.38
C ASP A 202 -19.49 2.01 -8.33
N PHE A 203 -19.24 3.32 -8.48
CA PHE A 203 -19.79 4.34 -7.57
C PHE A 203 -21.06 4.93 -8.16
N LEU A 204 -22.10 5.07 -7.33
CA LEU A 204 -23.25 5.86 -7.74
C LEU A 204 -22.84 7.34 -7.81
N PRO A 205 -23.45 8.17 -8.67
CA PRO A 205 -23.17 9.60 -8.72
C PRO A 205 -23.31 10.31 -7.36
N THR A 206 -24.13 9.75 -6.48
CA THR A 206 -24.38 10.18 -5.10
C THR A 206 -23.28 9.79 -4.11
N ASP A 207 -22.38 8.85 -4.46
CA ASP A 207 -21.33 8.34 -3.57
C ASP A 207 -20.09 9.25 -3.60
N ARG A 208 -20.32 10.55 -3.47
CA ARG A 208 -19.28 11.58 -3.46
C ARG A 208 -19.14 12.19 -2.08
N ILE A 209 -17.90 12.51 -1.72
CA ILE A 209 -17.59 13.26 -0.51
C ILE A 209 -16.62 14.40 -0.85
N THR A 210 -16.81 15.57 -0.24
CA THR A 210 -15.91 16.72 -0.42
C THR A 210 -14.67 16.59 0.47
N VAL A 211 -13.63 17.37 0.16
CA VAL A 211 -12.43 17.46 1.01
C VAL A 211 -12.78 17.95 2.42
N GLU A 212 -13.65 18.96 2.52
CA GLU A 212 -14.11 19.49 3.81
C GLU A 212 -14.87 18.43 4.61
N GLN A 213 -15.82 17.72 3.98
CA GLN A 213 -16.53 16.63 4.64
C GLN A 213 -15.55 15.54 5.14
N TYR A 214 -14.60 15.11 4.30
CA TYR A 214 -13.60 14.11 4.70
C TYR A 214 -12.80 14.56 5.94
N GLN A 215 -12.42 15.84 6.01
CA GLN A 215 -11.67 16.40 7.13
C GLN A 215 -12.48 16.46 8.43
N GLN A 216 -13.79 16.70 8.34
CA GLN A 216 -14.67 16.84 9.51
C GLN A 216 -15.16 15.51 10.09
N VAL A 217 -15.07 14.40 9.34
CA VAL A 217 -15.41 13.08 9.87
C VAL A 217 -14.47 12.71 11.03
N GLN A 218 -15.05 12.29 12.15
CA GLN A 218 -14.31 11.98 13.39
C GLN A 218 -14.33 10.49 13.72
N PHE A 219 -13.25 10.00 14.32
CA PHE A 219 -13.22 8.66 14.91
C PHE A 219 -14.31 8.50 15.98
N GLY A 220 -14.86 7.30 16.09
CA GLY A 220 -16.01 7.03 16.97
C GLY A 220 -17.36 7.18 16.28
N TRP A 221 -17.43 7.81 15.10
CA TRP A 221 -18.68 7.91 14.34
C TRP A 221 -19.17 6.53 13.89
N THR A 222 -20.49 6.35 13.93
CA THR A 222 -21.16 5.21 13.35
C THR A 222 -21.31 5.34 11.83
N ARG A 223 -21.57 4.24 11.13
CA ARG A 223 -21.92 4.29 9.69
C ARG A 223 -23.14 5.19 9.43
N ASN A 224 -24.15 5.16 10.31
CA ASN A 224 -25.33 6.00 10.17
C ASN A 224 -24.99 7.49 10.29
N GLN A 225 -24.12 7.87 11.23
CA GLN A 225 -23.66 9.25 11.35
C GLN A 225 -22.87 9.69 10.11
N LEU A 226 -21.99 8.84 9.58
CA LEU A 226 -21.27 9.13 8.33
C LEU A 226 -22.25 9.31 7.16
N THR A 227 -23.19 8.39 6.98
CA THR A 227 -24.22 8.45 5.93
C THR A 227 -25.05 9.72 6.01
N GLN A 228 -25.50 10.10 7.22
CA GLN A 228 -26.28 11.31 7.43
C GLN A 228 -25.46 12.58 7.12
N TYR A 229 -24.18 12.58 7.49
CA TYR A 229 -23.31 13.73 7.28
C TYR A 229 -22.90 13.92 5.81
N VAL A 230 -22.58 12.82 5.12
CA VAL A 230 -22.18 12.86 3.70
C VAL A 230 -23.40 12.97 2.78
N GLY A 231 -24.55 12.42 3.19
CA GLY A 231 -25.77 12.36 2.38
C GLY A 231 -25.86 11.12 1.49
N SER A 232 -24.90 10.20 1.57
CA SER A 232 -24.90 8.90 0.87
C SER A 232 -24.30 7.82 1.78
N PRO A 233 -24.79 6.56 1.69
CA PRO A 233 -24.19 5.42 2.38
C PRO A 233 -22.80 5.03 1.85
N GLY A 234 -22.40 5.54 0.68
CA GLY A 234 -21.17 5.19 0.00
C GLY A 234 -21.14 3.74 -0.50
N LYS A 235 -20.04 3.37 -1.14
CA LYS A 235 -19.80 1.98 -1.59
C LYS A 235 -19.31 1.14 -0.42
N VAL A 236 -20.11 0.17 -0.01
CA VAL A 236 -19.76 -0.77 1.05
C VAL A 236 -18.93 -1.93 0.49
N ILE A 237 -17.73 -2.11 1.03
CA ILE A 237 -16.84 -3.23 0.75
C ILE A 237 -16.80 -4.10 2.02
N PRO A 238 -17.48 -5.26 2.01
CA PRO A 238 -17.46 -6.16 3.16
C PRO A 238 -16.06 -6.74 3.36
N SER A 239 -15.59 -6.77 4.61
CA SER A 239 -14.39 -7.52 4.97
C SER A 239 -14.73 -9.01 5.13
N PRO A 240 -13.83 -9.95 4.80
CA PRO A 240 -14.01 -11.38 5.13
C PRO A 240 -14.22 -11.63 6.63
N ASN A 241 -13.83 -10.69 7.49
CA ASN A 241 -14.09 -10.73 8.93
C ASN A 241 -15.40 -9.98 9.21
N SER A 242 -16.42 -10.66 9.74
CA SER A 242 -17.80 -10.16 9.91
C SER A 242 -17.94 -8.86 10.70
N ASN A 243 -16.91 -8.45 11.42
CA ASN A 243 -16.95 -7.31 12.33
C ASN A 243 -16.35 -6.03 11.72
N THR A 244 -15.86 -6.10 10.48
CA THR A 244 -15.24 -4.95 9.81
C THR A 244 -15.87 -4.65 8.47
N ILE A 245 -16.12 -3.37 8.22
CA ILE A 245 -16.71 -2.88 6.97
C ILE A 245 -15.88 -1.69 6.49
N LEU A 246 -15.55 -1.67 5.20
CA LEU A 246 -14.97 -0.50 4.54
C LEU A 246 -16.07 0.21 3.76
N VAL A 247 -16.21 1.52 3.93
CA VAL A 247 -17.06 2.37 3.11
C VAL A 247 -16.16 3.28 2.28
N GLN A 248 -16.41 3.36 0.98
CA GLN A 248 -15.69 4.23 0.07
C GLN A 248 -16.59 5.28 -0.54
N TYR A 249 -16.00 6.43 -0.85
CA TYR A 249 -16.62 7.50 -1.62
C TYR A 249 -15.64 7.96 -2.69
N GLN A 250 -16.19 8.38 -3.83
CA GLN A 250 -15.44 9.09 -4.86
C GLN A 250 -15.17 10.53 -4.41
N GLY A 251 -14.01 11.05 -4.80
CA GLY A 251 -13.65 12.43 -4.55
C GLY A 251 -14.44 13.45 -5.36
N PRO A 252 -14.25 14.74 -5.06
CA PRO A 252 -15.05 15.81 -5.63
C PRO A 252 -14.84 15.97 -7.15
N SER A 253 -13.68 15.59 -7.68
CA SER A 253 -13.41 15.70 -9.11
C SER A 253 -13.70 14.38 -9.85
N PRO A 254 -14.44 14.42 -10.96
CA PRO A 254 -14.78 13.25 -11.77
C PRO A 254 -13.61 12.71 -12.59
N ASP A 255 -12.56 13.50 -12.84
CA ASP A 255 -11.48 13.16 -13.76
C ASP A 255 -10.31 12.41 -13.11
N ILE A 256 -10.34 12.32 -11.78
CA ILE A 256 -9.29 11.71 -10.96
C ILE A 256 -9.87 10.53 -10.18
N THR A 257 -9.05 9.48 -10.03
CA THR A 257 -9.33 8.30 -9.20
C THR A 257 -9.23 8.61 -7.70
N ALA A 258 -9.77 9.77 -7.29
CA ALA A 258 -9.82 10.24 -5.92
C ALA A 258 -10.77 9.36 -5.12
N ILE A 259 -10.27 8.74 -4.06
CA ILE A 259 -11.06 7.84 -3.21
C ILE A 259 -10.82 8.23 -1.75
N ALA A 260 -11.93 8.37 -1.02
CA ALA A 260 -11.92 8.40 0.44
C ALA A 260 -12.45 7.07 0.96
N GLY A 261 -11.79 6.51 1.96
CA GLY A 261 -12.12 5.24 2.60
C GLY A 261 -12.29 5.39 4.10
N PHE A 262 -13.29 4.71 4.65
CA PHE A 262 -13.66 4.74 6.06
C PHE A 262 -13.86 3.32 6.56
N ALA A 263 -13.00 2.86 7.48
CA ALA A 263 -13.10 1.51 8.03
C ALA A 263 -13.79 1.53 9.40
N PHE A 264 -14.79 0.67 9.54
CA PHE A 264 -15.61 0.51 10.73
C PHE A 264 -15.33 -0.85 11.37
N LEU A 265 -15.17 -0.87 12.69
CA LEU A 265 -15.05 -2.08 13.51
C LEU A 265 -16.23 -2.07 14.47
N ASN A 266 -17.07 -3.10 14.42
CA ASN A 266 -18.32 -3.16 15.19
C ASN A 266 -19.14 -1.85 15.02
N GLU A 267 -19.32 -1.42 13.77
CA GLU A 267 -20.04 -0.17 13.41
C GLU A 267 -19.36 1.15 13.81
N ILE A 268 -18.19 1.13 14.44
CA ILE A 268 -17.49 2.35 14.88
C ILE A 268 -16.31 2.66 13.97
N LEU A 269 -16.25 3.88 13.46
CA LEU A 269 -15.17 4.37 12.61
C LEU A 269 -13.86 4.43 13.40
N PHE A 270 -12.86 3.75 12.89
CA PHE A 270 -11.54 3.70 13.52
C PHE A 270 -10.39 3.94 12.54
N THR A 271 -10.63 3.97 11.22
CA THR A 271 -9.62 4.38 10.22
C THR A 271 -10.24 5.23 9.12
N LYS A 272 -9.51 6.28 8.72
CA LYS A 272 -9.78 7.09 7.52
C LYS A 272 -8.57 7.00 6.60
N SER A 273 -8.82 6.91 5.30
CA SER A 273 -7.77 6.89 4.29
C SER A 273 -8.21 7.64 3.06
N GLN A 274 -7.26 8.22 2.34
CA GLN A 274 -7.53 8.89 1.09
C GLN A 274 -6.40 8.70 0.10
N LEU A 275 -6.79 8.55 -1.16
CA LEU A 275 -5.92 8.54 -2.30
C LEU A 275 -6.35 9.69 -3.19
N HIS A 276 -5.41 10.53 -3.61
CA HIS A 276 -5.68 11.52 -4.66
C HIS A 276 -6.84 12.47 -4.30
N PHE A 277 -7.03 12.82 -3.02
CA PHE A 277 -8.21 13.58 -2.58
C PHE A 277 -7.92 15.06 -2.40
N ASP A 278 -6.71 15.38 -1.95
CA ASP A 278 -6.21 16.75 -1.76
C ASP A 278 -5.10 17.06 -2.78
N PHE A 279 -5.49 17.31 -4.04
CA PHE A 279 -4.55 17.60 -5.14
C PHE A 279 -4.08 19.06 -5.19
N THR A 280 -4.78 19.98 -4.54
CA THR A 280 -4.45 21.41 -4.59
C THR A 280 -3.34 21.79 -3.61
N ALA A 281 -3.04 20.92 -2.65
CA ALA A 281 -2.06 21.19 -1.64
C ALA A 281 -0.63 20.82 -2.09
N ASN A 282 0.20 21.84 -2.24
CA ASN A 282 1.64 21.74 -2.53
C ASN A 282 2.43 21.32 -1.28
N TYR A 283 2.29 20.07 -0.85
CA TYR A 283 3.06 19.51 0.26
C TYR A 283 4.46 19.10 -0.23
N LYS A 284 5.40 20.05 -0.33
CA LYS A 284 6.67 19.87 -1.03
C LYS A 284 7.87 20.02 -0.11
N ILE A 285 8.77 19.05 -0.09
CA ILE A 285 10.01 19.14 0.71
C ILE A 285 11.26 18.84 -0.11
N THR A 286 12.41 19.36 0.32
CA THR A 286 13.73 19.05 -0.27
C THR A 286 14.37 17.82 0.37
N LYS A 287 15.44 17.32 -0.25
CA LYS A 287 16.24 16.20 0.29
C LYS A 287 16.91 16.56 1.61
N GLU A 288 17.37 17.79 1.74
CA GLU A 288 17.98 18.34 2.95
C GLU A 288 16.96 18.39 4.08
N GLN A 289 15.75 18.88 3.79
CA GLN A 289 14.63 18.92 4.73
C GLN A 289 14.21 17.51 5.18
N TYR A 290 14.19 16.52 4.28
CA TYR A 290 13.97 15.14 4.70
C TYR A 290 15.09 14.61 5.58
N ASN A 291 16.36 14.89 5.26
CA ASN A 291 17.50 14.34 6.00
C ASN A 291 17.54 14.80 7.46
N VAL A 292 17.01 15.98 7.78
CA VAL A 292 16.96 16.47 9.17
C VAL A 292 15.88 15.80 10.02
N ILE A 293 14.85 15.20 9.41
CA ILE A 293 13.76 14.53 10.14
C ILE A 293 14.30 13.30 10.88
N GLN A 294 14.01 13.18 12.17
CA GLN A 294 14.45 12.04 12.99
C GLN A 294 13.27 11.20 13.49
N ILE A 295 13.50 9.89 13.55
CA ILE A 295 12.61 8.94 14.25
C ILE A 295 12.46 9.37 15.72
N GLY A 296 11.27 9.19 16.28
CA GLY A 296 10.91 9.60 17.64
C GLY A 296 10.45 11.06 17.74
N TRP A 297 10.52 11.85 16.67
CA TRP A 297 9.93 13.19 16.65
C TRP A 297 8.41 13.13 16.61
N THR A 298 7.75 14.07 17.27
CA THR A 298 6.31 14.27 17.09
C THR A 298 6.01 14.89 15.74
N TYR A 299 4.76 14.78 15.28
CA TYR A 299 4.37 15.44 14.04
C TYR A 299 4.61 16.96 14.07
N GLN A 300 4.44 17.61 15.23
CA GLN A 300 4.74 19.04 15.38
C GLN A 300 6.24 19.35 15.27
N GLN A 301 7.10 18.48 15.81
CA GLN A 301 8.55 18.61 15.64
C GLN A 301 8.97 18.45 14.17
N VAL A 302 8.39 17.47 13.47
CA VAL A 302 8.59 17.30 12.03
C VAL A 302 8.15 18.55 11.26
N LYS A 303 6.93 19.04 11.50
CA LYS A 303 6.43 20.26 10.87
C LYS A 303 7.35 21.46 11.13
N ALA A 304 7.82 21.65 12.36
CA ALA A 304 8.71 22.75 12.71
C ALA A 304 10.03 22.69 11.92
N ALA A 305 10.59 21.50 11.74
CA ALA A 305 11.79 21.29 10.92
C ALA A 305 11.55 21.50 9.41
N LEU A 306 10.30 21.37 8.97
CA LEU A 306 9.84 21.61 7.61
C LEU A 306 9.24 23.01 7.43
N GLU A 307 9.71 24.00 8.20
CA GLU A 307 9.25 25.40 8.09
C GLU A 307 7.72 25.55 8.27
N ASN A 308 7.16 24.74 9.18
CA ASN A 308 5.73 24.63 9.49
C ASN A 308 4.85 24.11 8.34
N GLN A 309 5.45 23.55 7.29
CA GLN A 309 4.69 22.91 6.21
C GLN A 309 3.95 21.68 6.74
N LYS A 310 2.65 21.64 6.47
CA LYS A 310 1.81 20.45 6.65
C LYS A 310 2.16 19.44 5.56
N GLY A 311 1.96 18.15 5.81
CA GLY A 311 1.95 17.12 4.76
C GLY A 311 0.56 16.57 4.48
N ASN A 312 0.43 15.82 3.40
CA ASN A 312 -0.81 15.16 3.03
C ASN A 312 -1.09 13.99 3.98
N VAL A 313 -2.11 14.06 4.83
CA VAL A 313 -2.49 12.91 5.67
C VAL A 313 -3.27 11.94 4.80
N VAL A 314 -2.61 10.86 4.38
CA VAL A 314 -3.20 9.85 3.48
C VAL A 314 -3.88 8.72 4.23
N THR A 315 -3.52 8.51 5.50
CA THR A 315 -4.17 7.53 6.37
C THR A 315 -4.04 7.97 7.82
N GLU A 316 -5.12 7.80 8.58
CA GLU A 316 -5.15 7.99 10.03
C GLU A 316 -6.01 6.91 10.68
N SER A 317 -5.60 6.39 11.83
CA SER A 317 -6.37 5.43 12.62
C SER A 317 -6.36 5.76 14.10
N SER A 318 -7.41 5.35 14.79
CA SER A 318 -7.55 5.45 16.24
C SER A 318 -8.31 4.23 16.76
N THR A 319 -7.68 3.41 17.59
CA THR A 319 -8.32 2.22 18.17
C THR A 319 -7.74 1.94 19.55
N ASN A 320 -8.60 1.82 20.57
CA ASN A 320 -8.19 1.45 21.93
C ASN A 320 -7.04 2.29 22.49
N GLY A 321 -7.09 3.60 22.25
CA GLY A 321 -6.07 4.57 22.71
C GLY A 321 -4.80 4.62 21.85
N TYR A 322 -4.64 3.73 20.88
CA TYR A 322 -3.54 3.78 19.92
C TYR A 322 -3.94 4.60 18.70
N THR A 323 -3.09 5.55 18.32
CA THR A 323 -3.25 6.36 17.12
C THR A 323 -2.13 6.07 16.13
N SER A 324 -2.44 6.10 14.84
CA SER A 324 -1.43 6.06 13.80
C SER A 324 -1.77 7.04 12.69
N MET A 325 -0.76 7.55 12.01
CA MET A 325 -0.95 8.49 10.92
C MET A 325 0.15 8.30 9.87
N VAL A 326 -0.21 8.32 8.60
CA VAL A 326 0.74 8.35 7.49
C VAL A 326 0.60 9.67 6.76
N VAL A 327 1.73 10.35 6.59
CA VAL A 327 1.84 11.66 5.96
C VAL A 327 2.72 11.55 4.72
N GLN A 328 2.27 12.13 3.61
CA GLN A 328 3.00 12.16 2.35
C GLN A 328 3.39 13.58 1.94
N TYR A 329 4.54 13.69 1.29
CA TYR A 329 5.04 14.89 0.65
C TYR A 329 5.56 14.55 -0.75
N THR A 330 5.53 15.52 -1.65
CA THR A 330 6.23 15.47 -2.94
C THR A 330 7.65 15.98 -2.76
N GLY A 331 8.63 15.25 -3.28
CA GLY A 331 10.01 15.68 -3.29
C GLY A 331 10.27 16.73 -4.36
N ILE A 332 11.06 17.75 -4.03
CA ILE A 332 11.52 18.76 -4.99
C ILE A 332 13.05 18.84 -5.04
N LYS A 333 13.58 19.20 -6.20
CA LYS A 333 15.01 19.47 -6.43
C LYS A 333 15.13 20.78 -7.20
N ASP A 334 15.97 21.70 -6.73
CA ASP A 334 16.17 23.02 -7.37
C ASP A 334 14.85 23.76 -7.65
N GLN A 335 13.88 23.64 -6.71
CA GLN A 335 12.51 24.17 -6.81
C GLN A 335 11.65 23.58 -7.95
N GLN A 336 12.18 22.62 -8.72
CA GLN A 336 11.40 21.85 -9.69
C GLN A 336 10.79 20.62 -9.01
N GLN A 337 9.55 20.35 -9.37
CA GLN A 337 8.87 19.12 -8.98
C GLN A 337 9.53 17.96 -9.71
N MET A 338 9.94 16.95 -8.95
CA MET A 338 10.34 15.67 -9.50
C MET A 338 9.05 14.85 -9.63
N GLU A 339 8.63 14.51 -10.85
CA GLU A 339 7.31 13.91 -11.11
C GLU A 339 7.03 12.66 -10.27
N ASP A 340 8.08 11.92 -9.89
CA ASP A 340 7.98 10.67 -9.13
C ASP A 340 8.52 10.75 -7.70
N ALA A 341 8.97 11.92 -7.21
CA ALA A 341 9.56 11.98 -5.88
C ALA A 341 8.49 12.00 -4.79
N ILE A 342 8.50 10.98 -3.94
CA ILE A 342 7.52 10.81 -2.86
C ILE A 342 8.25 10.57 -1.55
N VAL A 343 7.89 11.32 -0.53
CA VAL A 343 8.31 11.09 0.85
C VAL A 343 7.11 10.61 1.65
N THR A 344 7.29 9.58 2.47
CA THR A 344 6.25 9.08 3.36
C THR A 344 6.77 8.93 4.79
N LEU A 345 6.01 9.49 5.73
CA LEU A 345 6.31 9.52 7.16
C LEU A 345 5.20 8.82 7.92
N GLY A 346 5.53 7.77 8.68
CA GLY A 346 4.60 7.01 9.51
C GLY A 346 4.76 7.34 10.98
N PHE A 347 3.65 7.69 11.62
CA PHE A 347 3.56 8.00 13.04
C PHE A 347 2.73 6.94 13.75
N SER A 348 3.15 6.57 14.95
CA SER A 348 2.40 5.72 15.88
C SER A 348 2.50 6.32 17.27
N SER A 349 1.36 6.42 17.96
CA SER A 349 1.25 7.03 19.29
C SER A 349 1.97 8.38 19.35
N GLU A 350 1.65 9.25 18.38
CA GLU A 350 2.20 10.60 18.20
C GLU A 350 3.69 10.71 17.85
N LYS A 351 4.40 9.59 17.69
CA LYS A 351 5.84 9.56 17.42
C LYS A 351 6.10 9.05 16.01
N LEU A 352 7.03 9.69 15.30
CA LEU A 352 7.52 9.23 14.01
C LEU A 352 8.23 7.90 14.22
N ILE A 353 7.70 6.83 13.63
CA ILE A 353 8.29 5.49 13.70
C ILE A 353 8.88 5.07 12.36
N THR A 354 8.46 5.67 11.25
CA THR A 354 9.02 5.37 9.93
C THR A 354 9.16 6.63 9.10
N LYS A 355 10.22 6.69 8.29
CA LYS A 355 10.39 7.70 7.25
C LYS A 355 10.97 7.03 6.02
N SER A 356 10.55 7.49 4.86
CA SER A 356 10.87 6.88 3.58
C SER A 356 10.84 7.91 2.48
N GLN A 357 11.63 7.69 1.43
CA GLN A 357 11.64 8.51 0.24
C GLN A 357 11.86 7.65 -1.00
N TYR A 358 11.39 8.14 -2.14
CA TYR A 358 11.58 7.57 -3.48
C TYR A 358 11.73 8.71 -4.48
N GLY A 359 12.44 8.47 -5.60
CA GLY A 359 12.43 9.35 -6.78
C GLY A 359 13.28 10.63 -6.73
N TRP A 360 14.22 10.78 -5.78
CA TRP A 360 15.14 11.92 -5.70
C TRP A 360 16.50 11.75 -6.38
#